data_AF-A0A381ZW05-F1
#
_entry.id   AF-A0A381ZW05-F1
#
_cell.length_a   1.000
_cell.length_b   1.000
_cell.length_c   1.000
_cell.angle_alpha   90.00
_cell.angle_beta   90.00
_cell.angle_gamma   90.00
#
_symmetry.space_group_name_H-M   'P 1'
#
loop_
_entity.id
_entity.type
_entity.pdbx_description
1 polymer ?
#
loop_
_entity_poly.entity_id
_entity_poly.type
_entity_poly.pdbx_seq_one_letter_code
_entity_poly.pdbx_strand_id
1 'polypeptide(L)' 'MQDLLEDELNNLGLIPEQYPCDEYLIYIQLLEEWNQAYNLTAIKEPKQIITRHIINSLS' A
#
# COMPACT_ATOMS: atom_id res chain seq x y z
N MET A 1 -1.87 1.44 -9.76
CA MET A 1 -1.70 1.27 -8.28
C MET A 1 -0.80 0.09 -8.01
N GLN A 2 -1.03 -1.03 -8.71
CA GLN A 2 -0.09 -2.16 -8.77
C GLN A 2 1.31 -1.75 -9.22
N ASP A 3 1.45 -0.97 -10.31
CA ASP A 3 2.77 -0.50 -10.79
C ASP A 3 3.54 0.31 -9.72
N LEU A 4 2.82 1.11 -8.92
CA LEU A 4 3.42 1.90 -7.83
C LEU A 4 3.92 1.02 -6.68
N LEU A 5 3.22 -0.06 -6.37
CA LEU A 5 3.61 -1.01 -5.33
C LEU A 5 4.86 -1.79 -5.78
N GLU A 6 4.86 -2.27 -7.02
CA GLU A 6 6.00 -2.99 -7.61
C GLU A 6 7.23 -2.10 -7.71
N ASP A 7 7.08 -0.83 -8.13
CA ASP A 7 8.17 0.15 -8.15
C ASP A 7 8.75 0.40 -6.74
N GLU A 8 7.93 0.55 -5.71
CA GLU A 8 8.39 0.79 -4.34
C GLU A 8 9.08 -0.46 -3.74
N LEU A 9 8.57 -1.66 -4.00
CA LEU A 9 9.22 -2.91 -3.61
C LEU A 9 10.59 -3.06 -4.30
N ASN A 10 10.67 -2.77 -5.59
CA ASN A 10 11.92 -2.75 -6.34
C ASN A 10 12.92 -1.73 -5.77
N ASN A 11 12.47 -0.55 -5.36
CA ASN A 11 13.33 0.46 -4.72
C ASN A 11 13.94 -0.01 -3.39
N LEU A 12 13.28 -0.92 -2.67
CA LEU A 12 13.79 -1.53 -1.44
C LEU A 12 14.67 -2.76 -1.71
N GLY A 13 14.83 -3.16 -2.97
CA GLY A 13 15.50 -4.40 -3.35
C GLY A 13 14.69 -5.66 -3.02
N LEU A 14 13.37 -5.51 -2.81
CA LEU A 14 12.45 -6.62 -2.58
C LEU A 14 11.85 -7.06 -3.91
N ILE A 15 11.74 -8.38 -4.11
CA ILE A 15 11.23 -8.96 -5.36
C ILE A 15 9.70 -8.98 -5.30
N PRO A 16 8.97 -8.21 -6.13
CA PRO A 16 7.52 -8.07 -6.01
C PRO A 16 6.77 -9.41 -6.13
N GLU A 17 7.27 -10.35 -6.95
CA GLU A 17 6.64 -11.67 -7.09
C GLU A 17 6.74 -12.55 -5.83
N GLN A 18 7.59 -12.18 -4.86
CA GLN A 18 7.69 -12.87 -3.57
C GLN A 18 6.68 -12.35 -2.54
N TYR A 19 5.98 -11.26 -2.85
CA TYR A 19 5.00 -10.63 -1.98
C TYR A 19 3.59 -10.73 -2.57
N PRO A 20 2.57 -10.91 -1.72
CA PRO A 20 1.19 -10.98 -2.18
C PRO A 20 0.65 -9.58 -2.51
N CYS A 21 1.10 -9.04 -3.65
CA CYS A 21 0.77 -7.69 -4.11
C CYS A 21 -0.74 -7.47 -4.25
N ASP A 22 -1.48 -8.48 -4.73
CA ASP A 22 -2.94 -8.42 -4.88
C ASP A 22 -3.65 -8.26 -3.53
N GLU A 23 -3.20 -8.97 -2.49
CA GLU A 23 -3.78 -8.92 -1.15
C GLU A 23 -3.54 -7.55 -0.49
N TYR A 24 -2.35 -6.97 -0.72
CA TYR A 24 -2.04 -5.62 -0.27
C TYR A 24 -2.90 -4.56 -0.97
N LEU A 25 -3.17 -4.72 -2.27
CA LEU A 25 -4.07 -3.83 -3.00
C LEU A 25 -5.51 -3.91 -2.47
N ILE A 26 -6.01 -5.12 -2.20
CA ILE A 26 -7.35 -5.32 -1.59
C ILE A 26 -7.40 -4.65 -0.21
N TYR A 27 -6.36 -4.82 0.60
CA TYR A 27 -6.28 -4.19 1.92
C TYR A 27 -6.29 -2.66 1.83
N ILE A 28 -5.52 -2.08 0.88
CA ILE A 28 -5.49 -0.63 0.66
C ILE A 28 -6.86 -0.10 0.22
N GLN A 29 -7.55 -0.80 -0.68
CA GLN A 29 -8.90 -0.43 -1.10
C GLN A 29 -9.89 -0.43 0.07
N LEU A 30 -9.85 -1.48 0.89
CA LEU A 30 -10.68 -1.56 2.08
C LEU A 30 -10.36 -0.42 3.06
N LEU A 31 -9.06 -0.15 3.28
CA LEU A 31 -8.63 0.95 4.13
C LEU A 31 -9.14 2.30 3.59
N GLU A 32 -9.08 2.52 2.28
CA GLU A 32 -9.56 3.74 1.63
C GLU A 32 -11.09 3.92 1.81
N GLU A 33 -11.88 2.87 1.56
CA GLU A 33 -13.34 2.89 1.77
C GLU A 33 -13.70 3.24 3.22
N TRP A 34 -13.04 2.59 4.18
CA TRP A 34 -13.30 2.84 5.59
C TRP A 34 -12.75 4.19 6.05
N ASN A 35 -11.67 4.67 5.44
CA ASN A 35 -11.12 5.99 5.73
C ASN A 35 -12.10 7.11 5.31
N GLN A 36 -12.87 6.91 4.25
CA GLN A 36 -13.92 7.86 3.86
C GLN A 36 -15.07 7.92 4.89
N ALA A 37 -15.45 6.78 5.47
CA ALA A 37 -16.53 6.71 6.45
C ALA A 37 -16.11 7.17 7.86
N TYR A 38 -14.88 6.87 8.27
CA TYR A 38 -14.45 7.00 9.67
C TYR A 38 -13.17 7.84 9.89
N ASN A 39 -12.56 8.39 8.85
CA ASN A 39 -11.28 9.12 8.93
C ASN A 39 -10.20 8.37 9.74
N LEU A 40 -10.04 7.06 9.46
CA LEU A 40 -9.08 6.17 10.11
C LEU A 40 -7.62 6.63 9.99
N THR A 41 -7.28 7.35 8.92
CA THR A 41 -5.95 7.90 8.68
C THR A 41 -6.06 9.29 8.06
N ALA A 42 -5.13 10.18 8.41
CA ALA A 42 -5.05 11.51 7.79
C ALA A 42 -4.53 11.45 6.33
N ILE A 43 -4.12 10.26 5.85
CA ILE A 43 -3.49 10.08 4.56
C ILE A 43 -4.57 9.68 3.56
N LYS A 44 -4.69 10.47 2.48
CA LYS A 44 -5.70 10.28 1.43
C LYS A 44 -5.08 9.97 0.07
N GLU A 45 -3.77 10.18 -0.08
CA GLU A 45 -3.08 9.92 -1.33
C GLU A 45 -2.69 8.44 -1.44
N PRO A 46 -3.12 7.71 -2.48
CA PRO A 46 -2.87 6.28 -2.62
C PRO A 46 -1.39 5.91 -2.55
N LYS A 47 -0.54 6.74 -3.16
CA LYS A 47 0.92 6.56 -3.11
C LYS A 47 1.47 6.65 -1.69
N GLN A 48 1.00 7.64 -0.91
CA GLN A 48 1.43 7.78 0.48
C GLN A 48 0.88 6.65 1.37
N ILE A 49 -0.32 6.13 1.06
CA ILE A 49 -0.89 4.99 1.77
C ILE A 49 -0.01 3.76 1.56
N ILE A 50 0.37 3.45 0.32
CA ILE A 50 1.25 2.33 -0.02
C ILE A 50 2.59 2.44 0.75
N THR A 51 3.29 3.56 0.64
CA THR A 51 4.59 3.73 1.29
C THR A 51 4.50 3.73 2.82
N ARG A 52 3.48 4.36 3.42
CA ARG A 52 3.39 4.44 4.90
C ARG A 52 2.73 3.24 5.56
N HIS A 53 1.86 2.50 4.88
CA HIS A 53 1.14 1.36 5.48
C HIS A 53 1.70 0.01 5.05
N ILE A 54 2.19 -0.14 3.82
CA ILE A 54 2.78 -1.41 3.37
C ILE A 54 4.29 -1.38 3.59
N ILE A 55 4.99 -0.43 2.96
CA ILE A 55 6.46 -0.40 2.97
C ILE A 55 7.03 -0.22 4.38
N ASN A 56 6.52 0.74 5.15
CA ASN A 56 6.92 0.91 6.55
C ASN A 56 6.61 -0.29 7.45
N SER A 57 5.66 -1.15 7.09
CA SER A 57 5.35 -2.36 7.86
C SER A 57 6.19 -3.56 7.45
N LEU A 58 6.87 -3.50 6.30
CA LEU A 58 7.80 -4.51 5.80
C LEU A 58 9.27 -4.21 6.14
N SER A 59 9.60 -2.97 6.51
CA SER A 59 10.91 -2.55 7.02
C SER A 59 11.11 -2.86 8.50
#